data_AF-A0A9E2YI57-F1
#
_entry.id   AF-A0A9E2YI57-F1
#
_cell.length_a   1.000
_cell.length_b   1.000
_cell.length_c   1.000
_cell.angle_alpha   90.00
_cell.angle_beta   90.00
_cell.angle_gamma   90.00
#
_symmetry.space_group_name_H-M   'P 1'
#
loop_
_entity.id
_entity.type
_entity.pdbx_description
1 polymer ?
#
loop_
_entity_poly.entity_id
_entity_poly.type
_entity_poly.pdbx_seq_one_letter_code
_entity_poly.pdbx_strand_id
1 'polypeptide(L)'
;MGGSTGVWILGGFQSDFARNLTKEGRDFAALTAEVVEGTLASAGVNAAAIEVVHVANAFGEMFAGQGHLGAMPASVRDGLWDTPASRHEAACASGSVAALSAMADLRSGAYDCALVVGVELEKTVPGDTAAQHLGAAAWTGHEGQGARYLWPSMFAEVAHEYDRRYGLDDAHLRAVAQLNFANARRNQRRGGRVSGRGRPDLRHSQFRREHRHHGEFRRRHCVRYLTWMLRSSASS
;
A
#
# COMPACT_ATOMS: atom_id res chain seq x y z
N MET A 1 17.61 32.69 14.44
CA MET A 1 17.70 32.28 13.02
C MET A 1 17.26 30.83 12.96
N GLY A 2 16.00 30.60 12.56
CA GLY A 2 15.42 29.27 12.52
C GLY A 2 15.98 28.48 11.35
N GLY A 3 16.90 27.56 11.63
CA GLY A 3 17.24 26.50 10.69
C GLY A 3 15.99 25.65 10.47
N SER A 4 15.67 25.33 9.21
CA SER A 4 14.61 24.35 8.95
C SER A 4 15.00 23.04 9.63
N THR A 5 14.20 22.59 10.60
CA THR A 5 14.26 21.22 11.11
C THR A 5 14.05 20.28 9.93
N GLY A 6 15.13 19.65 9.49
CA GLY A 6 15.04 18.64 8.44
C GLY A 6 14.25 17.43 8.95
N VAL A 7 13.79 16.59 8.03
CA VAL A 7 13.24 15.28 8.35
C VAL A 7 14.00 14.25 7.54
N TRP A 8 14.47 13.21 8.20
CA TRP A 8 15.31 12.15 7.67
C TRP A 8 14.62 10.80 7.82
N ILE A 9 14.77 9.92 6.83
CA ILE A 9 14.39 8.51 6.98
C ILE A 9 15.55 7.78 7.64
N LEU A 10 15.35 7.20 8.83
CA LEU A 10 16.40 6.44 9.53
C LEU A 10 16.49 4.99 9.05
N GLY A 11 15.37 4.44 8.62
CA GLY A 11 15.26 3.04 8.24
C GLY A 11 13.88 2.71 7.72
N GLY A 12 13.73 1.47 7.28
CA GLY A 12 12.45 1.00 6.75
C GLY A 12 12.46 -0.49 6.54
N PHE A 13 11.28 -1.07 6.56
CA PHE A 13 11.05 -2.47 6.31
C PHE A 13 9.81 -2.66 5.44
N GLN A 14 9.82 -3.73 4.66
CA GLN A 14 8.70 -4.10 3.82
C GLN A 14 8.53 -5.61 3.90
N SER A 15 7.35 -6.06 4.31
CA SER A 15 6.97 -7.48 4.26
C SER A 15 6.82 -7.95 2.80
N ASP A 16 6.76 -9.27 2.63
CA ASP A 16 6.51 -9.87 1.32
C ASP A 16 5.02 -9.84 0.98
N PHE A 17 4.59 -8.96 0.08
CA PHE A 17 3.19 -8.86 -0.33
C PHE A 17 2.68 -10.03 -1.18
N ALA A 18 3.56 -10.95 -1.62
CA ALA A 18 3.11 -12.17 -2.26
C ALA A 18 2.33 -13.06 -1.27
N ARG A 19 2.69 -13.00 0.01
CA ARG A 19 2.10 -13.78 1.10
C ARG A 19 0.59 -13.60 1.22
N ASN A 20 -0.08 -14.64 1.68
CA ASN A 20 -1.48 -14.61 2.07
C ASN A 20 -1.53 -14.95 3.55
N LEU A 21 -1.50 -13.92 4.40
CA LEU A 21 -1.40 -14.09 5.85
C LEU A 21 -2.58 -14.86 6.42
N THR A 22 -3.79 -14.68 5.89
CA THR A 22 -4.96 -15.46 6.28
C THR A 22 -4.75 -16.96 6.08
N LYS A 23 -4.16 -17.38 4.95
CA LYS A 23 -3.81 -18.78 4.70
C LYS A 23 -2.65 -19.29 5.56
N GLU A 24 -1.84 -18.39 6.09
CA GLU A 24 -0.78 -18.70 7.05
C GLU A 24 -1.30 -18.76 8.50
N GLY A 25 -2.61 -18.56 8.73
CA GLY A 25 -3.18 -18.48 10.07
C GLY A 25 -2.74 -17.23 10.84
N ARG A 26 -2.39 -16.16 10.10
CA ARG A 26 -1.91 -14.88 10.62
C ARG A 26 -2.88 -13.75 10.30
N ASP A 27 -2.81 -12.69 11.10
CA ASP A 27 -3.70 -11.54 11.05
C ASP A 27 -2.91 -10.21 11.10
N PHE A 28 -3.61 -9.11 11.45
CA PHE A 28 -3.01 -7.79 11.57
C PHE A 28 -1.99 -7.72 12.71
N ALA A 29 -2.17 -8.42 13.82
CA ALA A 29 -1.21 -8.39 14.93
C ALA A 29 0.12 -8.98 14.45
N ALA A 30 0.06 -10.13 13.78
CA ALA A 30 1.21 -10.79 13.18
C ALA A 30 1.92 -9.93 12.12
N LEU A 31 1.18 -9.25 11.23
CA LEU A 31 1.76 -8.35 10.23
C LEU A 31 2.40 -7.12 10.90
N THR A 32 1.69 -6.52 11.87
CA THR A 32 2.15 -5.32 12.59
C THR A 32 3.44 -5.60 13.34
N ALA A 33 3.50 -6.72 14.08
CA ALA A 33 4.72 -7.14 14.79
C ALA A 33 5.91 -7.27 13.83
N GLU A 34 5.70 -7.95 12.69
CA GLU A 34 6.74 -8.15 11.68
C GLU A 34 7.28 -6.83 11.11
N VAL A 35 6.39 -5.90 10.73
CA VAL A 35 6.82 -4.63 10.12
C VAL A 35 7.40 -3.66 11.15
N VAL A 36 6.89 -3.64 12.39
CA VAL A 36 7.44 -2.82 13.47
C VAL A 36 8.84 -3.29 13.83
N GLU A 37 9.03 -4.58 14.11
CA GLU A 37 10.35 -5.13 14.46
C GLU A 37 11.36 -4.96 13.32
N GLY A 38 10.95 -5.27 12.09
CA GLY A 38 11.82 -5.10 10.93
C GLY A 38 12.24 -3.64 10.72
N THR A 39 11.34 -2.69 11.00
CA THR A 39 11.63 -1.25 10.85
C THR A 39 12.56 -0.76 11.94
N LEU A 40 12.30 -1.10 13.21
CA LEU A 40 13.15 -0.74 14.34
C LEU A 40 14.56 -1.30 14.19
N ALA A 41 14.69 -2.57 13.78
CA ALA A 41 15.98 -3.20 13.52
C ALA A 41 16.72 -2.54 12.35
N SER A 42 16.02 -2.22 11.25
CA SER A 42 16.59 -1.52 10.08
C SER A 42 17.10 -0.11 10.42
N ALA A 43 16.39 0.59 11.31
CA ALA A 43 16.77 1.92 11.77
C ALA A 43 17.81 1.91 12.91
N GLY A 44 18.02 0.78 13.58
CA GLY A 44 18.88 0.68 14.77
C GLY A 44 18.32 1.47 15.98
N VAL A 45 16.99 1.57 16.08
CA VAL A 45 16.30 2.37 17.11
C VAL A 45 15.53 1.46 18.07
N ASN A 46 15.59 1.76 19.36
CA ASN A 46 14.76 1.10 20.37
C ASN A 46 13.32 1.62 20.27
N ALA A 47 12.33 0.73 20.41
CA ALA A 47 10.90 1.09 20.45
C ALA A 47 10.60 2.23 21.44
N ALA A 48 11.25 2.24 22.62
CA ALA A 48 11.04 3.26 23.64
C ALA A 48 11.54 4.67 23.26
N ALA A 49 12.27 4.81 22.14
CA ALA A 49 12.69 6.10 21.59
C ALA A 49 11.69 6.66 20.56
N ILE A 50 10.63 5.91 20.22
CA ILE A 50 9.54 6.40 19.38
C ILE A 50 8.60 7.22 20.24
N GLU A 51 8.29 8.44 19.80
CA GLU A 51 7.46 9.37 20.56
C GLU A 51 6.04 9.52 19.98
N VAL A 52 5.86 9.14 18.71
CA VAL A 52 4.55 9.11 18.04
C VAL A 52 4.50 8.01 16.98
N VAL A 53 3.33 7.40 16.81
CA VAL A 53 3.07 6.35 15.81
C VAL A 53 1.95 6.76 14.86
N HIS A 54 2.20 6.68 13.55
CA HIS A 54 1.21 6.92 12.51
C HIS A 54 0.94 5.63 11.75
N VAL A 55 -0.25 5.06 11.93
CA VAL A 55 -0.66 3.81 11.26
C VAL A 55 -1.50 4.12 10.04
N ALA A 56 -1.03 3.80 8.84
CA ALA A 56 -1.80 3.84 7.61
C ALA A 56 -2.53 2.51 7.40
N ASN A 57 -3.86 2.60 7.24
CA ASN A 57 -4.71 1.50 6.82
C ASN A 57 -5.96 2.08 6.16
N ALA A 58 -6.32 1.55 4.99
CA ALA A 58 -7.50 2.01 4.25
C ALA A 58 -8.74 1.20 4.62
N PHE A 59 -8.68 -0.12 4.46
CA PHE A 59 -9.86 -0.98 4.39
C PHE A 59 -9.88 -2.12 5.42
N GLY A 60 -9.09 -2.03 6.49
CA GLY A 60 -8.96 -3.09 7.50
C GLY A 60 -10.29 -3.48 8.15
N GLU A 61 -11.17 -2.51 8.39
CA GLU A 61 -12.52 -2.75 8.92
C GLU A 61 -13.38 -3.61 7.99
N MET A 62 -13.27 -3.38 6.69
CA MET A 62 -14.09 -4.06 5.70
C MET A 62 -13.54 -5.46 5.38
N PHE A 63 -12.23 -5.57 5.21
CA PHE A 63 -11.60 -6.83 4.81
C PHE A 63 -11.38 -7.80 5.97
N ALA A 64 -11.11 -7.31 7.18
CA ALA A 64 -10.70 -8.15 8.29
C ALA A 64 -11.44 -7.83 9.60
N GLY A 65 -12.45 -6.96 9.57
CA GLY A 65 -13.24 -6.61 10.75
C GLY A 65 -12.44 -5.85 11.82
N GLN A 66 -11.28 -5.29 11.46
CA GLN A 66 -10.35 -4.66 12.42
C GLN A 66 -10.18 -3.17 12.12
N GLY A 67 -10.69 -2.32 13.03
CA GLY A 67 -10.66 -0.86 12.87
C GLY A 67 -9.59 -0.14 13.66
N HIS A 68 -9.57 -0.31 15.00
CA HIS A 68 -8.73 0.44 15.95
C HIS A 68 -7.21 0.13 15.86
N LEU A 69 -6.65 0.22 14.65
CA LEU A 69 -5.29 -0.18 14.29
C LEU A 69 -4.23 0.80 14.80
N GLY A 70 -4.61 2.01 15.22
CA GLY A 70 -3.69 2.92 15.93
C GLY A 70 -3.09 2.28 17.19
N ALA A 71 -3.87 1.48 17.93
CA ALA A 71 -3.38 0.78 19.12
C ALA A 71 -2.63 -0.52 18.82
N MET A 72 -2.68 -1.01 17.58
CA MET A 72 -2.11 -2.32 17.21
C MET A 72 -0.59 -2.40 17.44
N PRO A 73 0.23 -1.38 17.10
CA PRO A 73 1.66 -1.40 17.40
C PRO A 73 1.98 -1.59 18.90
N ALA A 74 1.26 -0.88 19.79
CA ALA A 74 1.43 -1.02 21.24
C ALA A 74 0.97 -2.39 21.76
N SER A 75 -0.03 -2.99 21.11
CA SER A 75 -0.54 -4.33 21.48
C SER A 75 0.42 -5.47 21.12
N VAL A 76 1.36 -5.24 20.19
CA VAL A 76 2.31 -6.27 19.73
C VAL A 76 3.76 -5.98 20.09
N ARG A 77 4.03 -4.79 20.65
CA ARG A 77 5.37 -4.36 21.05
C ARG A 77 5.31 -3.51 22.31
N ASP A 78 5.71 -4.10 23.44
CA ASP A 78 5.68 -3.47 24.77
C ASP A 78 6.40 -2.11 24.83
N GLY A 79 7.50 -1.94 24.09
CA GLY A 79 8.24 -0.67 24.07
C GLY A 79 7.50 0.48 23.38
N LEU A 80 6.33 0.24 22.78
CA LEU A 80 5.42 1.25 22.23
C LEU A 80 4.19 1.47 23.13
N TRP A 81 4.15 0.85 24.31
CA TRP A 81 3.10 1.10 25.30
C TRP A 81 3.08 2.59 25.69
N ASP A 82 1.90 3.15 25.92
CA ASP A 82 1.66 4.58 26.19
C ASP A 82 2.12 5.57 25.09
N THR A 83 2.65 5.11 23.96
CA THR A 83 3.06 5.99 22.86
C THR A 83 1.82 6.49 22.10
N PRO A 84 1.63 7.81 21.92
CA PRO A 84 0.55 8.37 21.13
C PRO A 84 0.50 7.77 19.72
N ALA A 85 -0.67 7.26 19.32
CA ALA A 85 -0.81 6.61 18.03
C ALA A 85 -2.14 6.97 17.34
N SER A 86 -2.09 7.15 16.03
CA SER A 86 -3.28 7.49 15.21
C SER A 86 -3.36 6.65 13.94
N ARG A 87 -4.59 6.28 13.54
CA ARG A 87 -4.85 5.65 12.24
C ARG A 87 -5.16 6.73 11.20
N HIS A 88 -4.51 6.63 10.04
CA HIS A 88 -4.69 7.52 8.88
C HIS A 88 -5.34 6.73 7.76
N GLU A 89 -6.40 7.31 7.19
CA GLU A 89 -7.19 6.75 6.09
C GLU A 89 -7.31 7.84 5.01
N ALA A 90 -6.93 7.49 3.79
CA ALA A 90 -7.07 8.30 2.59
C ALA A 90 -7.07 7.40 1.34
N ALA A 91 -7.87 6.34 1.37
CA ALA A 91 -7.89 5.24 0.42
C ALA A 91 -6.46 4.74 0.13
N CYS A 92 -6.12 4.57 -1.15
CA CYS A 92 -4.80 4.14 -1.60
C CYS A 92 -3.66 5.12 -1.22
N ALA A 93 -3.98 6.35 -0.78
CA ALA A 93 -2.97 7.33 -0.35
C ALA A 93 -2.69 7.29 1.16
N SER A 94 -3.33 6.40 1.93
CA SER A 94 -3.21 6.33 3.40
C SER A 94 -1.76 6.31 3.89
N GLY A 95 -0.87 5.57 3.21
CA GLY A 95 0.56 5.52 3.55
C GLY A 95 1.26 6.88 3.43
N SER A 96 0.97 7.63 2.37
CA SER A 96 1.53 8.96 2.15
C SER A 96 0.96 9.98 3.14
N VAL A 97 -0.33 9.89 3.48
CA VAL A 97 -0.95 10.76 4.48
C VAL A 97 -0.36 10.52 5.86
N ALA A 98 -0.15 9.26 6.26
CA ALA A 98 0.52 8.95 7.52
C ALA A 98 1.96 9.51 7.57
N ALA A 99 2.70 9.44 6.47
CA ALA A 99 4.04 10.04 6.38
C ALA A 99 3.99 11.58 6.46
N LEU A 100 3.03 12.23 5.79
CA LEU A 100 2.84 13.68 5.87
C LEU A 100 2.48 14.14 7.28
N SER A 101 1.61 13.40 7.97
CA SER A 101 1.26 13.66 9.37
C SER A 101 2.49 13.56 10.28
N ALA A 102 3.29 12.49 10.13
CA ALA A 102 4.54 12.34 10.88
C ALA A 102 5.53 13.48 10.60
N MET A 103 5.66 13.90 9.33
CA MET A 103 6.51 15.04 8.97
C MET A 103 6.02 16.36 9.58
N ALA A 104 4.70 16.58 9.65
CA ALA A 104 4.14 17.77 10.28
C ALA A 104 4.45 17.81 11.77
N ASP A 105 4.23 16.69 12.46
CA ASP A 105 4.54 16.50 13.88
C ASP A 105 6.02 16.75 14.17
N LEU A 106 6.92 16.12 13.42
CA LEU A 106 8.38 16.30 13.54
C LEU A 106 8.83 17.75 13.27
N ARG A 107 8.25 18.41 12.27
CA ARG A 107 8.61 19.80 11.92
C ARG A 107 8.06 20.81 12.91
N SER A 108 6.96 20.49 13.60
CA SER A 108 6.39 21.32 14.65
C SER A 108 7.24 21.33 15.93
N GLY A 109 8.13 20.35 16.10
CA GLY A 109 8.88 20.14 17.33
C GLY A 109 8.06 19.49 18.44
N ALA A 110 6.86 18.97 18.13
CA ALA A 110 6.07 18.19 19.08
C ALA A 110 6.75 16.87 19.45
N TYR A 111 7.49 16.29 18.49
CA TYR A 111 8.23 15.04 18.63
C TYR A 111 9.52 15.09 17.79
N ASP A 112 10.51 14.28 18.15
CA ASP A 112 11.79 14.13 17.45
C ASP A 112 11.88 12.81 16.67
N CYS A 113 11.12 11.79 17.06
CA CYS A 113 11.13 10.47 16.41
C CYS A 113 9.73 9.89 16.20
N ALA A 114 9.40 9.58 14.96
CA ALA A 114 8.09 9.06 14.56
C ALA A 114 8.22 7.70 13.84
N LEU A 115 7.33 6.78 14.17
CA LEU A 115 7.18 5.51 13.47
C LEU A 115 5.96 5.59 12.53
N VAL A 116 6.15 5.34 11.23
CA VAL A 116 5.05 5.25 10.26
C VAL A 116 4.85 3.79 9.87
N VAL A 117 3.66 3.25 10.07
CA VAL A 117 3.34 1.84 9.83
C VAL A 117 2.24 1.73 8.78
N GLY A 118 2.53 1.15 7.61
CA GLY A 118 1.51 0.79 6.62
C GLY A 118 1.15 -0.70 6.70
N VAL A 119 -0.10 -1.04 6.98
CA VAL A 119 -0.57 -2.43 7.03
C VAL A 119 -1.94 -2.58 6.37
N GLU A 120 -2.08 -3.61 5.53
CA GLU A 120 -3.33 -3.92 4.83
C GLU A 120 -3.46 -5.44 4.63
N LEU A 121 -4.67 -5.99 4.77
CA LEU A 121 -4.98 -7.40 4.57
C LEU A 121 -6.14 -7.58 3.58
N GLU A 122 -5.85 -7.53 2.28
CA GLU A 122 -6.91 -7.57 1.25
C GLU A 122 -7.24 -8.99 0.73
N LYS A 123 -6.50 -10.01 1.17
CA LYS A 123 -6.67 -11.41 0.70
C LYS A 123 -7.51 -12.27 1.65
N THR A 124 -8.40 -11.64 2.41
CA THR A 124 -9.25 -12.24 3.44
C THR A 124 -10.65 -12.61 2.93
N VAL A 125 -11.08 -12.01 1.81
CA VAL A 125 -12.42 -12.18 1.23
C VAL A 125 -12.35 -12.58 -0.26
N PRO A 126 -13.44 -13.10 -0.86
CA PRO A 126 -13.52 -13.35 -2.30
C PRO A 126 -13.34 -12.08 -3.14
N GLY A 127 -12.87 -12.23 -4.38
CA GLY A 127 -12.53 -11.09 -5.25
C GLY A 127 -13.67 -10.13 -5.57
N ASP A 128 -14.91 -10.63 -5.69
CA ASP A 128 -16.08 -9.78 -5.94
C ASP A 128 -16.43 -8.94 -4.69
N THR A 129 -16.33 -9.52 -3.50
CA THR A 129 -16.48 -8.80 -2.23
C THR A 129 -15.36 -7.78 -2.03
N ALA A 130 -14.12 -8.15 -2.36
CA ALA A 130 -12.98 -7.23 -2.32
C ALA A 130 -13.21 -6.01 -3.22
N ALA A 131 -13.73 -6.21 -4.44
CA ALA A 131 -14.04 -5.11 -5.35
C ALA A 131 -15.13 -4.18 -4.79
N GLN A 132 -16.12 -4.71 -4.08
CA GLN A 132 -17.15 -3.92 -3.40
C GLN A 132 -16.55 -3.09 -2.25
N HIS A 133 -15.70 -3.69 -1.40
CA HIS A 133 -15.02 -2.96 -0.32
C HIS A 133 -14.14 -1.83 -0.84
N LEU A 134 -13.35 -2.09 -1.88
CA LEU A 134 -12.55 -1.05 -2.53
C LEU A 134 -13.42 0.08 -3.10
N GLY A 135 -14.67 -0.19 -3.48
CA GLY A 135 -15.61 0.81 -3.94
C GLY A 135 -15.93 1.91 -2.91
N ALA A 136 -15.68 1.67 -1.62
CA ALA A 136 -15.86 2.67 -0.57
C ALA A 136 -14.95 3.90 -0.73
N ALA A 137 -13.89 3.81 -1.54
CA ALA A 137 -13.03 4.95 -1.85
C ALA A 137 -13.56 5.85 -2.99
N ALA A 138 -14.71 5.54 -3.58
CA ALA A 138 -15.43 6.41 -4.51
C ALA A 138 -16.62 7.09 -3.82
N TRP A 139 -17.27 8.05 -4.51
CA TRP A 139 -18.53 8.61 -4.02
C TRP A 139 -19.64 7.57 -4.12
N THR A 140 -19.85 6.86 -3.01
CA THR A 140 -20.82 5.77 -2.93
C THR A 140 -22.22 6.24 -3.34
N GLY A 141 -22.84 5.48 -4.23
CA GLY A 141 -24.16 5.79 -4.80
C GLY A 141 -24.17 6.82 -5.92
N HIS A 142 -23.03 7.44 -6.26
CA HIS A 142 -22.96 8.51 -7.27
C HIS A 142 -21.97 8.18 -8.39
N GLU A 143 -20.84 7.55 -8.07
CA GLU A 143 -19.80 7.17 -9.03
C GLU A 143 -19.81 5.66 -9.32
N GLY A 144 -19.43 5.30 -10.56
CA GLY A 144 -19.25 3.90 -10.96
C GLY A 144 -20.52 3.04 -10.97
N GLN A 145 -21.71 3.67 -11.06
CA GLN A 145 -22.98 2.94 -11.12
C GLN A 145 -22.99 1.94 -12.30
N GLY A 146 -23.42 0.70 -12.02
CA GLY A 146 -23.47 -0.37 -13.02
C GLY A 146 -22.13 -1.06 -13.31
N ALA A 147 -21.00 -0.57 -12.78
CA ALA A 147 -19.71 -1.24 -12.91
C ALA A 147 -19.59 -2.40 -11.91
N ARG A 148 -19.41 -3.63 -12.41
CA ARG A 148 -19.09 -4.80 -11.55
C ARG A 148 -17.76 -4.61 -10.82
N TYR A 149 -16.78 -4.00 -11.50
CA TYR A 149 -15.46 -3.68 -10.95
C TYR A 149 -15.22 -2.18 -11.12
N LEU A 150 -15.57 -1.42 -10.08
CA LEU A 150 -15.59 0.05 -10.11
C LEU A 150 -14.25 0.65 -10.55
N TRP A 151 -13.15 0.32 -9.87
CA TRP A 151 -11.84 0.92 -10.18
C TRP A 151 -11.32 0.60 -11.58
N PRO A 152 -11.34 -0.66 -12.06
CA PRO A 152 -11.00 -0.93 -13.47
C PRO A 152 -11.87 -0.16 -14.47
N SER A 153 -13.17 0.03 -14.20
CA SER A 153 -14.06 0.83 -15.06
C SER A 153 -13.63 2.28 -15.09
N MET A 154 -13.43 2.90 -13.92
CA MET A 154 -13.03 4.31 -13.82
C MET A 154 -11.66 4.58 -14.46
N PHE A 155 -10.68 3.69 -14.29
CA PHE A 155 -9.40 3.82 -14.98
C PHE A 155 -9.51 3.65 -16.50
N ALA A 156 -10.43 2.81 -16.98
CA ALA A 156 -10.70 2.68 -18.42
C ALA A 156 -11.36 3.95 -18.98
N GLU A 157 -12.27 4.58 -18.24
CA GLU A 157 -12.90 5.85 -18.62
C GLU A 157 -11.85 6.97 -18.70
N VAL A 158 -10.93 7.05 -17.74
CA VAL A 158 -9.79 7.99 -17.77
C VAL A 158 -8.90 7.73 -18.99
N ALA A 159 -8.59 6.47 -19.29
CA ALA A 159 -7.79 6.12 -20.46
C ALA A 159 -8.48 6.49 -21.78
N HIS A 160 -9.79 6.26 -21.89
CA HIS A 160 -10.58 6.63 -23.07
C HIS A 160 -10.59 8.15 -23.28
N GLU A 161 -10.76 8.92 -22.20
CA GLU A 161 -10.74 10.38 -22.29
C GLU A 161 -9.35 10.92 -22.66
N TYR A 162 -8.28 10.27 -22.17
CA TYR A 162 -6.91 10.60 -22.58
C TYR A 162 -6.69 10.32 -24.07
N ASP A 163 -7.10 9.14 -24.56
CA ASP A 163 -7.02 8.76 -25.97
C ASP A 163 -7.78 9.76 -26.86
N ARG A 164 -9.01 10.11 -26.47
CA ARG A 164 -9.84 11.08 -27.22
C ARG A 164 -9.17 12.45 -27.35
N ARG A 165 -8.46 12.92 -26.33
CA ARG A 165 -7.84 14.26 -26.31
C ARG A 165 -6.45 14.30 -26.93
N TYR A 166 -5.65 13.25 -26.74
CA TYR A 166 -4.21 13.28 -27.00
C TYR A 166 -3.71 12.09 -27.84
N GLY A 167 -4.56 11.09 -28.08
CA GLY A 167 -4.15 9.78 -28.58
C GLY A 167 -3.47 8.94 -27.50
N LEU A 168 -3.81 7.66 -27.45
CA LEU A 168 -3.20 6.69 -26.55
C LEU A 168 -2.82 5.43 -27.33
N ASP A 169 -1.51 5.23 -27.50
CA ASP A 169 -1.02 3.96 -28.02
C ASP A 169 -0.98 2.92 -26.90
N ASP A 170 -1.77 1.86 -27.06
CA ASP A 170 -1.75 0.68 -26.18
C ASP A 170 -0.35 0.11 -25.98
N ALA A 171 0.57 0.26 -26.94
CA ALA A 171 1.96 -0.17 -26.80
C ALA A 171 2.63 0.49 -25.58
N HIS A 172 2.30 1.74 -25.27
CA HIS A 172 2.80 2.44 -24.09
C HIS A 172 2.25 1.82 -22.80
N LEU A 173 0.95 1.54 -22.72
CA LEU A 173 0.35 0.89 -21.55
C LEU A 173 0.94 -0.51 -21.32
N ARG A 174 1.17 -1.27 -22.39
CA ARG A 174 1.83 -2.58 -22.34
C ARG A 174 3.28 -2.46 -21.87
N ALA A 175 4.02 -1.44 -22.32
CA ALA A 175 5.40 -1.20 -21.90
C ALA A 175 5.50 -0.92 -20.39
N VAL A 176 4.58 -0.12 -19.83
CA VAL A 176 4.51 0.12 -18.37
C VAL A 176 4.30 -1.19 -17.61
N ALA A 177 3.36 -2.03 -18.05
CA ALA A 177 3.14 -3.33 -17.41
C ALA A 177 4.37 -4.23 -17.51
N GLN A 178 4.99 -4.33 -18.69
CA GLN A 178 6.19 -5.12 -18.92
C GLN A 178 7.35 -4.69 -18.00
N LEU A 179 7.58 -3.38 -17.88
CA LEU A 179 8.58 -2.81 -16.98
C LEU A 179 8.30 -3.18 -15.53
N ASN A 180 7.05 -3.00 -15.08
CA ASN A 180 6.65 -3.33 -13.71
C ASN A 180 6.86 -4.82 -13.40
N PHE A 181 6.47 -5.75 -14.30
CA PHE A 181 6.73 -7.17 -14.11
C PHE A 181 8.21 -7.53 -14.16
N ALA A 182 8.99 -6.89 -15.02
CA ALA A 182 10.44 -7.11 -15.11
C ALA A 182 11.13 -6.69 -13.81
N ASN A 183 10.79 -5.53 -13.28
CA ASN A 183 11.28 -5.03 -11.99
C ASN A 183 10.84 -5.94 -10.84
N ALA A 184 9.57 -6.35 -10.81
CA ALA A 184 9.05 -7.25 -9.79
C ALA A 184 9.77 -8.62 -9.79
N ARG A 185 10.19 -9.14 -10.96
CA ARG A 185 10.97 -10.39 -11.05
C ARG A 185 12.38 -10.27 -10.48
N ARG A 186 12.97 -9.07 -10.51
CA ARG A 186 14.30 -8.78 -9.97
C ARG A 186 14.27 -8.43 -8.48
N ASN A 187 13.11 -8.07 -7.94
CA ASN A 187 12.93 -7.76 -6.53
C ASN A 187 12.91 -9.05 -5.68
N GLN A 188 13.93 -9.21 -4.84
CA GLN A 188 14.10 -10.37 -3.95
C GLN A 188 13.01 -10.49 -2.87
N ARG A 189 12.31 -9.39 -2.54
CA ARG A 189 11.23 -9.36 -1.53
C ARG A 189 9.86 -9.84 -2.06
N ARG A 190 9.79 -10.33 -3.30
CA ARG A 190 8.58 -10.91 -3.93
C ARG A 190 8.59 -12.44 -3.78
N GLY A 191 8.58 -12.97 -2.56
CA GLY A 191 8.79 -14.39 -2.27
C GLY A 191 8.06 -15.33 -3.23
N GLY A 192 8.85 -16.16 -3.93
CA GLY A 192 8.41 -17.15 -4.89
C GLY A 192 9.27 -17.15 -6.16
N ARG A 193 10.30 -18.01 -6.20
CA ARG A 193 10.87 -18.50 -7.48
C ARG A 193 9.70 -18.83 -8.39
N VAL A 194 9.60 -18.15 -9.53
CA VAL A 194 8.78 -18.66 -10.63
C VAL A 194 9.41 -20.00 -11.00
N SER A 195 8.78 -21.11 -10.61
CA SER A 195 9.11 -22.40 -11.20
C SER A 195 9.03 -22.22 -12.70
N GLY A 196 10.03 -22.72 -13.43
CA GLY A 196 10.20 -22.52 -14.87
C GLY A 196 9.10 -23.10 -15.76
N ARG A 197 7.86 -23.25 -15.28
CA ARG A 197 6.71 -23.68 -16.06
C ARG A 197 5.83 -22.48 -16.38
N GLY A 198 6.00 -21.99 -17.61
CA GLY A 198 5.16 -20.97 -18.21
C GLY A 198 5.95 -19.72 -18.59
N ARG A 199 6.73 -19.81 -19.67
CA ARG A 199 6.93 -18.63 -20.52
C ARG A 199 5.52 -18.16 -20.92
N PRO A 200 5.06 -16.95 -20.55
CA PRO A 200 3.88 -16.40 -21.19
C PRO A 200 4.31 -16.16 -22.64
N ASP A 201 3.81 -16.97 -23.55
CA ASP A 201 4.00 -16.69 -24.97
C ASP A 201 3.22 -15.41 -25.29
N LEU A 202 3.93 -14.29 -25.42
CA LEU A 202 3.38 -12.99 -25.78
C LEU A 202 3.20 -12.85 -27.30
N ARG A 203 3.11 -13.97 -28.04
CA ARG A 203 2.87 -13.94 -29.48
C ARG A 203 1.43 -13.55 -29.82
N HIS A 204 1.35 -12.87 -30.95
CA HIS A 204 0.25 -12.09 -31.52
C HIS A 204 -1.13 -12.79 -31.59
N SER A 205 -1.21 -14.12 -31.45
CA SER A 205 -2.40 -14.92 -31.76
C SER A 205 -3.35 -15.20 -30.59
N GLN A 206 -2.93 -15.07 -29.33
CA GLN A 206 -3.85 -15.22 -28.17
C GLN A 206 -4.64 -13.95 -27.83
N PHE A 207 -4.29 -12.81 -28.44
CA PHE A 207 -4.92 -11.51 -28.16
C PHE A 207 -6.30 -11.32 -28.81
N ARG A 208 -6.68 -12.11 -29.83
CA ARG A 208 -7.92 -11.89 -30.60
C ARG A 208 -9.20 -12.47 -29.99
N ARG A 209 -9.13 -13.39 -29.02
CA ARG A 209 -10.31 -14.15 -28.56
C ARG A 209 -11.06 -13.57 -27.34
N GLU A 210 -10.54 -12.54 -26.68
CA GLU A 210 -11.21 -11.92 -25.51
C GLU A 210 -11.96 -10.62 -25.83
N HIS A 211 -12.15 -10.29 -27.12
CA HIS A 211 -13.02 -9.18 -27.53
C HIS A 211 -14.48 -9.63 -27.53
N ARG A 212 -15.18 -9.42 -26.40
CA ARG A 212 -16.59 -9.01 -26.31
C ARG A 212 -17.01 -9.03 -24.83
N HIS A 213 -17.39 -7.85 -24.33
CA HIS A 213 -17.98 -7.56 -23.02
C HIS A 213 -17.00 -7.10 -21.90
N HIS A 214 -17.08 -5.79 -21.65
CA HIS A 214 -16.47 -4.97 -20.58
C HIS A 214 -15.06 -4.42 -20.84
N GLY A 215 -14.92 -3.13 -20.47
CA GLY A 215 -13.86 -2.20 -20.86
C GLY A 215 -12.42 -2.69 -20.67
N GLU A 216 -11.54 -2.05 -21.42
CA GLU A 216 -10.22 -2.53 -21.84
C GLU A 216 -9.13 -2.40 -20.75
N PHE A 217 -9.44 -2.77 -19.50
CA PHE A 217 -8.46 -2.83 -18.41
C PHE A 217 -8.11 -4.28 -18.07
N ARG A 218 -6.91 -4.72 -18.44
CA ARG A 218 -6.45 -6.11 -18.23
C ARG A 218 -6.07 -6.35 -16.76
N ARG A 219 -6.23 -7.58 -16.25
CA ARG A 219 -5.90 -8.02 -14.87
C ARG A 219 -4.44 -7.76 -14.39
N ARG A 220 -3.58 -7.17 -15.21
CA ARG A 220 -2.12 -7.08 -14.99
C ARG A 220 -1.64 -5.70 -14.51
N HIS A 221 -2.54 -4.79 -14.12
CA HIS A 221 -2.24 -3.39 -13.81
C HIS A 221 -2.43 -2.97 -12.32
N CYS A 222 -2.60 -3.90 -11.37
CA CYS A 222 -2.82 -3.55 -9.94
C CYS A 222 -1.53 -3.49 -9.09
N VAL A 223 -1.47 -2.54 -8.13
CA VAL A 223 -0.29 -2.13 -7.32
C VAL A 223 -0.35 -2.66 -5.86
N ARG A 224 0.75 -2.58 -5.08
CA ARG A 224 0.90 -2.99 -3.66
C ARG A 224 1.76 -1.97 -2.85
N TYR A 225 1.52 -1.80 -1.53
CA TYR A 225 1.93 -0.66 -0.64
C TYR A 225 3.36 -0.69 -0.03
N LEU A 226 3.75 0.16 0.95
CA LEU A 226 5.10 0.20 1.58
C LEU A 226 5.08 0.88 2.98
N THR A 227 6.13 0.69 3.81
CA THR A 227 6.27 1.23 5.20
C THR A 227 7.64 1.95 5.41
N TRP A 228 7.71 2.99 6.26
CA TRP A 228 8.87 3.90 6.44
C TRP A 228 9.07 4.38 7.90
N MET A 229 10.28 4.77 8.32
CA MET A 229 10.55 5.45 9.61
C MET A 229 11.21 6.82 9.42
N LEU A 230 10.75 7.85 10.14
CA LEU A 230 11.17 9.25 9.98
C LEU A 230 11.72 9.84 11.30
N ARG A 231 12.71 10.72 11.24
CA ARG A 231 13.33 11.42 12.38
C ARG A 231 13.66 12.86 12.03
N SER A 232 13.52 13.77 12.99
CA SER A 232 14.01 15.15 12.90
C SER A 232 15.42 15.27 13.51
N SER A 233 16.17 16.30 13.15
CA SER A 233 17.44 16.66 13.77
C SER A 233 17.22 17.98 14.50
N ALA A 234 17.51 18.00 15.79
CA ALA A 234 17.68 19.23 16.51
C ALA A 234 18.96 19.93 16.04
N SER A 235 18.87 21.22 15.70
CA SER A 235 20.03 22.09 15.56
C SER A 235 20.71 22.21 16.94
N SER A 236 21.96 21.73 17.03
CA SER A 236 22.85 21.98 18.17
C SER A 236 23.23 23.45 18.29
#